data_AF-A0A1H6NXV6-F1
#
_entry.id   AF-A0A1H6NXV6-F1
#
_cell.length_a   1.000
_cell.length_b   1.000
_cell.length_c   1.000
_cell.angle_alpha   90.00
_cell.angle_beta   90.00
_cell.angle_gamma   90.00
#
_symmetry.space_group_name_H-M   'P 1'
#
loop_
_entity.id
_entity.type
_entity.pdbx_description
1 polymer ?
#
loop_
_entity_poly.entity_id
_entity_poly.type
_entity_poly.pdbx_seq_one_letter_code
_entity_poly.pdbx_strand_id
1 'polypeptide(L)'
;MRPEKAQAMFWHHANRMTFLDNTIADVTALEPELFKLLHLVKNNEEHTELFKNLFIEVGTTVKHSAWVIIYCMRDLKWPEVQAAVNDWFTEQGGRDRAPRLMGYISDLNRAYADTSWKDADFFFYHWNREHPGETWPCAGIETLEPGEIEPD
;
A
#
# COMPACT_ATOMS: atom_id res chain seq x y z
N MET A 1 -0.97 19.71 -12.68
CA MET A 1 0.02 20.36 -11.77
C MET A 1 1.39 20.44 -12.45
N ARG A 2 2.40 21.18 -11.93
CA ARG A 2 3.80 21.06 -12.43
C ARG A 2 4.48 19.81 -11.82
N PRO A 3 5.35 19.07 -12.56
CA PRO A 3 5.99 17.86 -12.07
C PRO A 3 6.74 18.05 -10.74
N GLU A 4 7.49 19.14 -10.60
CA GLU A 4 8.29 19.40 -9.40
C GLU A 4 7.41 19.62 -8.16
N LYS A 5 6.24 20.25 -8.37
CA LYS A 5 5.26 20.44 -7.30
C LYS A 5 4.60 19.10 -6.93
N ALA A 6 4.27 18.27 -7.91
CA ALA A 6 3.70 16.94 -7.67
C ALA A 6 4.67 16.05 -6.89
N GLN A 7 5.94 16.02 -7.27
CA GLN A 7 7.00 15.32 -6.55
C GLN A 7 7.19 15.84 -5.12
N ALA A 8 7.23 17.17 -4.93
CA ALA A 8 7.36 17.76 -3.60
C ALA A 8 6.17 17.40 -2.70
N MET A 9 4.95 17.40 -3.24
CA MET A 9 3.75 17.01 -2.49
C MET A 9 3.73 15.52 -2.17
N PHE A 10 4.17 14.66 -3.10
CA PHE A 10 4.34 13.23 -2.85
C PHE A 10 5.26 12.99 -1.66
N TRP A 11 6.44 13.59 -1.68
CA TRP A 11 7.40 13.44 -0.59
C TRP A 11 6.93 14.05 0.71
N HIS A 12 6.18 15.16 0.67
CA HIS A 12 5.57 15.72 1.87
C HIS A 12 4.65 14.70 2.56
N HIS A 13 3.73 14.08 1.81
CA HIS A 13 2.79 13.12 2.36
C HIS A 13 3.47 11.81 2.78
N ALA A 14 4.41 11.28 1.97
CA ALA A 14 5.15 10.06 2.31
C ALA A 14 6.00 10.22 3.59
N ASN A 15 6.69 11.36 3.74
CA ASN A 15 7.47 11.64 4.95
C ASN A 15 6.60 11.86 6.17
N ARG A 16 5.49 12.59 6.02
CA ARG A 16 4.54 12.81 7.11
C ARG A 16 3.91 11.50 7.57
N MET A 17 3.51 10.64 6.64
CA MET A 17 3.01 9.30 6.94
C MET A 17 4.06 8.47 7.69
N THR A 18 5.31 8.46 7.22
CA THR A 18 6.41 7.76 7.89
C THR A 18 6.66 8.28 9.30
N PHE A 19 6.56 9.59 9.51
CA PHE A 19 6.66 10.17 10.85
C PHE A 19 5.51 9.71 11.76
N LEU A 20 4.27 9.71 11.26
CA LEU A 20 3.11 9.27 12.04
C LEU A 20 3.21 7.79 12.43
N ASP A 21 3.60 6.92 11.49
CA ASP A 21 3.78 5.48 11.71
C ASP A 21 4.83 5.19 12.81
N ASN A 22 5.89 5.99 12.84
CA ASN A 22 6.95 5.85 13.85
C ASN A 22 6.59 6.42 15.24
N THR A 23 5.53 7.24 15.35
CA THR A 23 5.24 8.02 16.57
C THR A 23 3.88 7.73 17.18
N ILE A 24 2.92 7.22 16.41
CA ILE A 24 1.55 6.98 16.85
C ILE A 24 1.30 5.47 16.89
N ALA A 25 0.74 4.96 18.00
CA ALA A 25 0.43 3.54 18.16
C ALA A 25 -0.87 3.11 17.46
N ASP A 26 -1.72 4.06 17.08
CA ASP A 26 -3.02 3.83 16.44
C ASP A 26 -2.96 4.01 14.91
N VAL A 27 -3.16 2.91 14.20
CA VAL A 27 -3.15 2.84 12.74
C VAL A 27 -4.24 3.71 12.10
N THR A 28 -5.36 3.98 12.79
CA THR A 28 -6.44 4.84 12.26
C THR A 28 -6.01 6.30 12.10
N ALA A 29 -4.99 6.75 12.85
CA ALA A 29 -4.44 8.10 12.70
C ALA A 29 -3.64 8.30 11.40
N LEU A 30 -3.32 7.20 10.70
CA LEU A 30 -2.51 7.19 9.48
C LEU A 30 -3.37 7.44 8.22
N GLU A 31 -4.65 7.06 8.26
CA GLU A 31 -5.60 7.13 7.14
C GLU A 31 -5.63 8.49 6.43
N PRO A 32 -5.73 9.63 7.15
CA PRO A 32 -5.90 10.92 6.49
C PRO A 32 -4.72 11.30 5.61
N GLU A 33 -3.52 10.83 5.93
CA GLU A 33 -2.31 11.18 5.18
C GLU A 33 -2.09 10.26 3.98
N LEU A 34 -2.35 8.96 4.16
CA LEU A 34 -2.38 7.97 3.07
C LEU A 34 -3.44 8.34 2.03
N PHE A 35 -4.60 8.80 2.48
CA PHE A 35 -5.66 9.26 1.59
C PHE A 35 -5.25 10.48 0.76
N LYS A 36 -4.63 11.49 1.38
CA LYS A 36 -4.14 12.67 0.64
C LYS A 36 -3.11 12.29 -0.43
N LEU A 37 -2.24 11.34 -0.11
CA LEU A 37 -1.26 10.82 -1.07
C LEU A 37 -1.94 10.14 -2.25
N LEU A 38 -2.88 9.23 -1.99
CA LEU A 38 -3.62 8.53 -3.05
C LEU A 38 -4.42 9.54 -3.91
N HIS A 39 -5.10 10.49 -3.28
CA HIS A 39 -5.88 11.52 -3.97
C HIS A 39 -5.00 12.46 -4.81
N LEU A 40 -3.80 12.80 -4.33
CA LEU A 40 -2.80 13.53 -5.11
C LEU A 40 -2.46 12.79 -6.40
N VAL A 41 -2.23 11.48 -6.31
CA VAL A 41 -1.88 10.65 -7.47
C VAL A 41 -3.05 10.54 -8.45
N LYS A 42 -4.25 10.19 -7.97
CA LYS A 42 -5.44 10.02 -8.82
C LYS A 42 -5.89 11.30 -9.51
N ASN A 43 -5.66 12.48 -8.91
CA ASN A 43 -6.05 13.76 -9.53
C ASN A 43 -4.99 14.36 -10.47
N ASN A 44 -3.84 13.71 -10.62
CA ASN A 44 -2.73 14.21 -11.42
C ASN A 44 -2.19 13.09 -12.31
N GLU A 45 -3.10 12.39 -13.00
CA GLU A 45 -2.78 11.25 -13.87
C GLU A 45 -1.77 11.61 -14.98
N GLU A 46 -1.67 12.89 -15.37
CA GLU A 46 -0.68 13.35 -16.33
C GLU A 46 0.78 13.13 -15.85
N HIS A 47 0.97 12.91 -14.54
CA HIS A 47 2.26 12.61 -13.92
C HIS A 47 2.41 11.13 -13.50
N THR A 48 1.62 10.22 -14.07
CA THR A 48 1.62 8.78 -13.69
C THR A 48 3.02 8.17 -13.67
N GLU A 49 3.82 8.37 -14.71
CA GLU A 49 5.19 7.82 -14.78
C GLU A 49 6.12 8.40 -13.71
N LEU A 50 5.95 9.68 -13.36
CA LEU A 50 6.66 10.28 -12.24
C LEU A 50 6.27 9.57 -10.93
N PHE A 51 4.98 9.39 -10.66
CA PHE A 51 4.53 8.73 -9.43
C PHE A 51 4.94 7.26 -9.35
N LYS A 52 4.92 6.52 -10.47
CA LYS A 52 5.47 5.14 -10.52
C LYS A 52 6.92 5.12 -10.05
N ASN A 53 7.76 5.99 -10.61
CA ASN A 53 9.17 6.09 -10.23
C ASN A 53 9.36 6.44 -8.74
N LEU A 54 8.53 7.35 -8.20
CA LEU A 54 8.59 7.72 -6.78
C LEU A 54 8.15 6.57 -5.86
N PHE A 55 7.12 5.79 -6.24
CA PHE A 55 6.74 4.60 -5.48
C PHE A 55 7.79 3.48 -5.56
N ILE A 56 8.46 3.31 -6.71
CA ILE A 56 9.61 2.40 -6.84
C ILE A 56 10.73 2.83 -5.90
N GLU A 57 11.02 4.13 -5.80
CA GLU A 57 12.02 4.64 -4.86
C GLU A 57 11.61 4.39 -3.40
N VAL A 58 10.34 4.60 -3.05
CA VAL A 58 9.80 4.23 -1.72
C VAL A 58 10.01 2.74 -1.45
N GLY A 59 9.67 1.89 -2.42
CA GLY A 59 9.66 0.44 -2.23
C GLY A 59 11.05 -0.21 -2.20
N THR A 60 12.05 0.41 -2.82
CA THR A 60 13.42 -0.12 -2.89
C THR A 60 14.38 0.48 -1.87
N THR A 61 14.02 1.59 -1.22
CA THR A 61 14.87 2.20 -0.18
C THR A 61 14.53 1.75 1.23
N VAL A 62 13.28 1.34 1.48
CA VAL A 62 12.77 0.93 2.80
C VAL A 62 13.04 1.97 3.91
N LYS A 63 13.19 3.24 3.53
CA LYS A 63 13.35 4.37 4.47
C LYS A 63 12.01 4.96 4.92
N HIS A 64 10.96 4.63 4.20
CA HIS A 64 9.61 5.12 4.42
C HIS A 64 8.74 4.00 5.02
N SER A 65 7.65 4.38 5.67
CA SER A 65 6.65 3.43 6.13
C SER A 65 6.16 2.55 4.97
N ALA A 66 6.06 1.25 5.20
CA ALA A 66 5.53 0.30 4.23
C ALA A 66 4.09 0.63 3.84
N TRP A 67 3.32 1.29 4.73
CA TRP A 67 1.95 1.73 4.44
C TRP A 67 1.84 2.66 3.24
N VAL A 68 2.87 3.48 2.97
CA VAL A 68 2.88 4.42 1.82
C VAL A 68 2.66 3.68 0.52
N ILE A 69 3.40 2.58 0.30
CA ILE A 69 3.30 1.80 -0.92
C ILE A 69 2.14 0.80 -0.84
N ILE A 70 1.96 0.11 0.29
CA ILE A 70 0.95 -0.94 0.41
C ILE A 70 -0.46 -0.37 0.24
N TYR A 71 -0.76 0.77 0.88
CA TYR A 71 -2.06 1.42 0.76
C TYR A 71 -2.35 1.89 -0.66
N CYS A 72 -1.41 2.60 -1.28
CA CYS A 72 -1.64 3.19 -2.60
C CYS A 72 -1.72 2.11 -3.68
N MET A 73 -0.89 1.07 -3.62
CA MET A 73 -0.89 0.01 -4.63
C MET A 73 -2.11 -0.90 -4.54
N ARG A 74 -2.80 -0.94 -3.39
CA ARG A 74 -4.08 -1.63 -3.26
C ARG A 74 -5.15 -1.08 -4.23
N ASP A 75 -5.19 0.25 -4.36
CA ASP A 75 -6.16 0.96 -5.21
C ASP A 75 -5.61 1.14 -6.63
N LEU A 76 -4.37 1.59 -6.77
CA LEU A 76 -3.76 1.92 -8.07
C LEU A 76 -3.36 0.69 -8.88
N LYS A 77 -2.96 -0.41 -8.22
CA LYS A 77 -2.58 -1.70 -8.82
C LYS A 77 -1.58 -1.58 -9.98
N TRP A 78 -0.53 -0.77 -9.85
CA TRP A 78 0.48 -0.60 -10.90
C TRP A 78 1.49 -1.77 -10.92
N PRO A 79 1.40 -2.72 -11.88
CA PRO A 79 2.23 -3.92 -11.89
C PRO A 79 3.73 -3.61 -12.06
N GLU A 80 4.08 -2.48 -12.69
CA GLU A 80 5.47 -2.06 -12.88
C GLU A 80 6.15 -1.73 -11.55
N VAL A 81 5.40 -1.17 -10.59
CA VAL A 81 5.90 -0.91 -9.24
C VAL A 81 6.11 -2.24 -8.51
N GLN A 82 5.16 -3.16 -8.61
CA GLN A 82 5.27 -4.50 -8.01
C GLN A 82 6.51 -5.24 -8.54
N ALA A 83 6.69 -5.26 -9.86
CA ALA A 83 7.79 -5.94 -10.51
C ALA A 83 9.14 -5.36 -10.06
N ALA A 84 9.30 -4.03 -10.13
CA ALA A 84 10.56 -3.37 -9.75
C ALA A 84 10.97 -3.64 -8.29
N VAL A 85 10.02 -3.67 -7.35
CA VAL A 85 10.34 -3.95 -5.94
C VAL A 85 10.68 -5.43 -5.71
N ASN A 86 10.03 -6.35 -6.42
CA ASN A 86 10.38 -7.78 -6.34
C ASN A 86 11.75 -8.07 -6.99
N ASP A 87 12.07 -7.40 -8.10
CA ASP A 87 13.38 -7.49 -8.74
C ASP A 87 14.47 -6.97 -7.80
N TRP A 88 14.26 -5.81 -7.20
CA TRP A 88 15.15 -5.28 -6.16
C TRP A 88 15.33 -6.25 -4.99
N PHE A 89 14.26 -6.87 -4.49
CA PHE A 89 14.37 -7.89 -3.42
C PHE A 89 15.23 -9.08 -3.85
N THR A 90 15.09 -9.52 -5.10
CA THR A 90 15.91 -10.59 -5.69
C THR A 90 17.38 -10.17 -5.76
N GLU A 91 17.68 -8.94 -6.15
CA GLU A 91 19.03 -8.37 -6.16
C GLU A 91 19.66 -8.27 -4.75
N GLN A 92 18.84 -8.03 -3.71
CA GLN A 92 19.28 -8.13 -2.31
C GLN A 92 19.57 -9.57 -1.86
N GLY A 93 19.42 -10.55 -2.76
CA GLY A 93 19.65 -11.97 -2.54
C GLY A 93 18.42 -12.75 -2.06
N GLY A 94 17.23 -12.16 -2.23
CA GLY A 94 15.94 -12.81 -2.10
C GLY A 94 15.73 -13.50 -0.74
N ARG A 95 15.05 -14.64 -0.77
CA ARG A 95 14.70 -15.41 0.44
C ARG A 95 15.93 -15.90 1.19
N ASP A 96 17.02 -16.21 0.48
CA ASP A 96 18.19 -16.86 1.05
C ASP A 96 19.11 -15.88 1.79
N ARG A 97 19.14 -14.61 1.38
CA ARG A 97 20.08 -13.61 1.93
C ARG A 97 19.42 -12.34 2.46
N ALA A 98 18.13 -12.14 2.23
CA ALA A 98 17.36 -11.02 2.76
C ALA A 98 16.06 -11.44 3.48
N PRO A 99 16.07 -12.43 4.41
CA PRO A 99 14.86 -12.90 5.10
C PRO A 99 14.11 -11.79 5.85
N ARG A 100 14.83 -10.77 6.34
CA ARG A 100 14.25 -9.59 7.00
C ARG A 100 13.30 -8.78 6.10
N LEU A 101 13.42 -8.89 4.78
CA LEU A 101 12.57 -8.20 3.82
C LEU A 101 11.35 -9.03 3.42
N MET A 102 11.29 -10.33 3.77
CA MET A 102 10.20 -11.20 3.31
C MET A 102 8.83 -10.76 3.81
N GLY A 103 8.74 -10.28 5.06
CA GLY A 103 7.48 -9.75 5.59
C GLY A 103 6.98 -8.58 4.75
N TYR A 104 7.84 -7.59 4.55
CA TYR A 104 7.57 -6.43 3.71
C TYR A 104 7.14 -6.80 2.28
N ILE A 105 7.88 -7.71 1.62
CA ILE A 105 7.57 -8.14 0.25
C ILE A 105 6.28 -8.96 0.20
N SER A 106 6.00 -9.77 1.22
CA SER A 106 4.74 -10.51 1.34
C SER A 106 3.56 -9.54 1.47
N ASP A 107 3.66 -8.53 2.32
CA ASP A 107 2.60 -7.53 2.52
C ASP A 107 2.39 -6.68 1.26
N LEU A 108 3.47 -6.26 0.60
CA LEU A 108 3.40 -5.57 -0.69
C LEU A 108 2.67 -6.42 -1.73
N ASN A 109 3.07 -7.67 -1.93
CA ASN A 109 2.45 -8.55 -2.93
C ASN A 109 0.99 -8.86 -2.57
N ARG A 110 0.65 -8.92 -1.28
CA ARG A 110 -0.74 -9.09 -0.84
C ARG A 110 -1.62 -7.89 -1.19
N ALA A 111 -1.08 -6.67 -1.25
CA ALA A 111 -1.81 -5.48 -1.69
C ALA A 111 -2.44 -5.65 -3.09
N TYR A 112 -1.74 -6.38 -3.97
CA TYR A 112 -2.17 -6.64 -5.35
C TYR A 112 -3.15 -7.83 -5.48
N ALA A 113 -3.26 -8.67 -4.45
CA ALA A 113 -4.18 -9.80 -4.47
C ALA A 113 -5.59 -9.36 -4.09
N ASP A 114 -6.63 -9.82 -4.78
CA ASP A 114 -8.05 -9.56 -4.45
C ASP A 114 -8.52 -10.39 -3.24
N THR A 115 -7.79 -10.30 -2.13
CA THR A 115 -8.05 -11.02 -0.88
C THR A 115 -8.50 -10.07 0.23
N SER A 116 -9.31 -10.57 1.15
CA SER A 116 -9.67 -9.85 2.39
C SER A 116 -8.43 -9.66 3.24
N TRP A 117 -8.25 -8.43 3.74
CA TRP A 117 -7.10 -8.06 4.56
C TRP A 117 -7.50 -7.98 6.03
N LYS A 118 -6.58 -8.25 6.96
CA LYS A 118 -6.92 -8.26 8.40
C LYS A 118 -7.28 -6.87 8.93
N ASP A 119 -6.75 -5.82 8.30
CA ASP A 119 -7.16 -4.42 8.51
C ASP A 119 -8.32 -4.03 7.59
N ALA A 120 -9.19 -5.00 7.25
CA ALA A 120 -10.33 -4.80 6.35
C ALA A 120 -11.21 -3.64 6.79
N ASP A 121 -11.38 -3.39 8.09
CA ASP A 121 -12.21 -2.28 8.57
C ASP A 121 -11.68 -0.92 8.11
N PHE A 122 -10.36 -0.72 8.12
CA PHE A 122 -9.70 0.49 7.66
C PHE A 122 -9.86 0.70 6.14
N PHE A 123 -9.68 -0.37 5.35
CA PHE A 123 -9.86 -0.29 3.91
C PHE A 123 -11.34 -0.28 3.47
N PHE A 124 -12.23 -0.92 4.24
CA PHE A 124 -13.66 -0.99 4.01
C PHE A 124 -14.33 0.37 4.24
N TYR A 125 -13.96 1.09 5.31
CA TYR A 125 -14.41 2.46 5.52
C TYR A 125 -14.04 3.36 4.33
N HIS A 126 -12.78 3.31 3.89
CA HIS A 126 -12.31 4.06 2.73
C HIS A 126 -13.07 3.71 1.44
N TRP A 127 -13.23 2.42 1.14
CA TRP A 127 -13.93 1.99 -0.06
C TRP A 127 -15.39 2.43 -0.10
N ASN A 128 -16.11 2.28 1.03
CA ASN A 128 -17.49 2.73 1.10
C ASN A 128 -17.61 4.24 0.87
N ARG A 129 -16.58 5.02 1.21
CA ARG A 129 -16.54 6.47 0.96
C ARG A 129 -16.26 6.80 -0.51
N GLU A 130 -15.29 6.15 -1.14
CA GLU A 130 -14.84 6.49 -2.49
C GLU A 130 -15.62 5.78 -3.61
N HIS A 131 -16.24 4.64 -3.32
CA HIS A 131 -17.01 3.83 -4.26
C HIS A 131 -18.44 3.60 -3.72
N PRO A 132 -19.24 4.68 -3.54
CA PRO A 132 -20.55 4.56 -2.92
C PRO A 132 -21.47 3.65 -3.75
N GLY A 133 -21.83 2.50 -3.18
CA GLY A 133 -22.70 1.51 -3.83
C GLY A 133 -21.96 0.42 -4.61
N GLU A 134 -20.63 0.47 -4.72
CA GLU A 134 -19.84 -0.63 -5.26
C GLU A 134 -19.55 -1.67 -4.18
N THR A 135 -19.66 -2.95 -4.55
CA THR A 135 -19.37 -4.05 -3.63
C THR A 135 -17.90 -4.02 -3.23
N TRP A 136 -17.63 -4.06 -1.91
CA TRP A 136 -16.27 -4.21 -1.39
C TRP A 136 -15.60 -5.41 -2.10
N PRO A 137 -14.44 -5.26 -2.76
CA PRO A 137 -13.85 -6.32 -3.57
C PRO A 137 -13.40 -7.52 -2.72
N CYS A 138 -13.47 -7.40 -1.39
CA CYS A 138 -13.24 -8.50 -0.45
C CYS A 138 -14.54 -9.06 0.18
N ALA A 139 -15.74 -8.61 -0.23
CA ALA A 139 -17.03 -9.06 0.31
C ALA A 139 -17.34 -10.54 0.01
N GLY A 140 -16.59 -11.17 -0.90
CA GLY A 140 -16.76 -12.57 -1.30
C GLY A 140 -15.95 -13.59 -0.49
N ILE A 141 -15.26 -13.17 0.58
CA ILE A 141 -14.63 -14.12 1.50
C ILE A 141 -15.46 -14.05 2.77
N GLU A 142 -16.44 -14.95 2.86
CA GLU A 142 -17.10 -15.27 4.11
C GLU A 142 -16.02 -15.36 5.19
N THR A 143 -16.21 -14.55 6.22
CA THR A 143 -15.56 -14.76 7.51
C THR A 143 -15.77 -16.24 7.86
N LEU A 144 -14.74 -17.06 7.68
CA LEU A 144 -14.70 -18.35 8.37
C LEU A 144 -14.75 -17.99 9.85
N GLU A 145 -15.92 -18.16 10.44
CA GLU A 145 -16.09 -18.03 11.87
C GLU A 145 -15.06 -18.95 12.54
N PRO A 146 -14.39 -18.51 13.62
CA PRO A 146 -13.47 -19.35 14.34
C PRO A 146 -14.27 -20.44 15.08
N GLY A 147 -14.58 -21.54 14.40
CA GLY A 147 -15.45 -22.59 14.93
C GLY A 147 -15.43 -23.94 14.23
N GLU A 148 -15.04 -24.04 12.96
CA GLU A 148 -15.11 -25.31 12.21
C GLU A 148 -13.72 -25.80 11.79
N ILE A 149 -12.95 -26.27 12.78
CA ILE A 149 -11.94 -27.30 12.52
C ILE A 149 -12.43 -28.53 13.30
N GLU A 150 -13.23 -29.37 12.64
CA GLU A 150 -13.38 -30.75 13.09
C GLU A 150 -12.06 -31.49 12.79
N PRO A 151 -11.48 -32.20 13.76
CA PRO A 151 -10.29 -33.00 13.54
C PRO A 151 -10.71 -34.34 12.93
N ASP A 152 -10.20 -34.62 11.73
CA ASP A 152 -9.98 -36.01 11.28
C ASP A 152 -8.64 -36.53 11.83
#